data_AF-A0A3Q2P808-F1
#
_entry.id   AF-A0A3Q2P808-F1
#
_cell.length_a   1.000
_cell.length_b   1.000
_cell.length_c   1.000
_cell.angle_alpha   90.00
_cell.angle_beta   90.00
_cell.angle_gamma   90.00
#
_symmetry.space_group_name_H-M   'P 1'
#
loop_
_entity.id
_entity.type
_entity.pdbx_description
1 polymer ?
#
loop_
_entity_poly.entity_id
_entity_poly.type
_entity_poly.pdbx_seq_one_letter_code
_entity_poly.pdbx_strand_id
1 'polypeptide(L)'
;MAEADKLNIDSIIQRLLEVKGSRPGKNVQLTENEIRGLCLKSREIFLSQPILLELEAPLKICGDVHGQYYDLLRLFEYGGFPPESNYLFLGDYVDRGKQSLETICLLLAYKIKYPENFFLLRGNHECASINRIYGFYDECKLNHLKPSITRRLLLTLLFTLQKTELKMSKLFLKLLYLSLI
;
A
#
# COMPACT_ATOMS: atom_id res chain seq x y z
N MET A 1 9.75 -24.96 17.33
CA MET A 1 9.39 -23.63 16.79
C MET A 1 8.92 -23.86 15.36
N ALA A 2 7.61 -23.78 15.13
CA ALA A 2 7.03 -24.12 13.83
C ALA A 2 7.56 -23.17 12.75
N GLU A 3 8.04 -23.74 11.64
CA GLU A 3 8.41 -23.01 10.44
C GLU A 3 7.28 -22.03 10.09
N ALA A 4 7.60 -20.73 10.10
CA ALA A 4 6.72 -19.74 9.55
C ALA A 4 6.52 -20.08 8.07
N ASP A 5 5.26 -20.31 7.66
CA ASP A 5 4.85 -20.35 6.26
C ASP A 5 5.63 -19.29 5.49
N LYS A 6 6.52 -19.72 4.61
CA LYS A 6 7.37 -18.83 3.82
C LYS A 6 6.46 -18.07 2.88
N LEU A 7 6.05 -16.87 3.28
CA LEU A 7 5.14 -16.02 2.54
C LEU A 7 5.67 -15.80 1.12
N ASN A 8 5.00 -16.38 0.13
CA ASN A 8 5.41 -16.30 -1.25
C ASN A 8 4.89 -14.99 -1.87
N ILE A 9 5.65 -13.91 -1.65
CA ILE A 9 5.32 -12.56 -2.12
C ILE A 9 5.19 -12.51 -3.65
N ASP A 10 6.02 -13.26 -4.37
CA ASP A 10 5.99 -13.28 -5.84
C ASP A 10 4.68 -13.86 -6.37
N SER A 11 4.21 -14.96 -5.78
CA SER A 11 2.92 -15.57 -6.12
C SER A 11 1.73 -14.65 -5.81
N ILE A 12 1.82 -13.90 -4.70
CA ILE A 12 0.79 -12.92 -4.32
C ILE A 12 0.74 -11.77 -5.34
N ILE A 13 1.89 -11.18 -5.66
CA ILE A 13 1.98 -10.08 -6.63
C ILE A 13 1.49 -10.55 -8.00
N GLN A 14 1.89 -11.74 -8.44
CA GLN A 14 1.46 -12.27 -9.73
C GLN A 14 -0.07 -12.37 -9.82
N ARG A 15 -0.74 -12.98 -8.82
CA ARG A 15 -2.21 -13.07 -8.78
C ARG A 15 -2.90 -11.71 -8.74
N LEU A 16 -2.30 -10.74 -8.03
CA LEU A 16 -2.79 -9.37 -8.00
C LEU A 16 -2.66 -8.70 -9.38
N LEU A 17 -1.55 -8.90 -10.10
CA LEU A 17 -1.36 -8.31 -11.42
C LEU A 17 -2.16 -8.99 -12.54
N GLU A 18 -2.50 -10.28 -12.40
CA GLU A 18 -3.25 -11.05 -13.40
C GLU A 18 -4.65 -10.47 -13.71
N VAL A 19 -5.27 -9.73 -12.78
CA VAL A 19 -6.58 -9.12 -13.03
C VAL A 19 -6.53 -7.87 -13.91
N LYS A 20 -5.33 -7.38 -14.27
CA LYS A 20 -5.12 -6.26 -15.19
C LYS A 20 -5.81 -6.45 -16.54
N GLY A 21 -5.76 -7.67 -17.09
CA GLY A 21 -6.41 -8.02 -18.36
C GLY A 21 -7.89 -8.41 -18.24
N SER A 22 -8.41 -8.46 -17.01
CA SER A 22 -9.80 -8.83 -16.73
C SER A 22 -10.72 -7.61 -16.69
N ARG A 23 -12.04 -7.85 -16.73
CA ARG A 23 -13.05 -6.79 -16.58
C ARG A 23 -12.82 -6.01 -15.27
N PRO A 24 -12.86 -4.67 -15.28
CA PRO A 24 -12.78 -3.84 -14.08
C PRO A 24 -13.76 -4.30 -12.99
N GLY A 25 -13.28 -4.42 -11.75
CA GLY A 25 -14.03 -4.94 -10.62
C GLY A 25 -13.91 -6.45 -10.36
N LYS A 26 -12.97 -7.16 -11.03
CA LYS A 26 -12.66 -8.55 -10.68
C LYS A 26 -11.83 -8.57 -9.38
N ASN A 27 -12.35 -9.25 -8.37
CA ASN A 27 -11.68 -9.39 -7.08
C ASN A 27 -10.55 -10.44 -7.15
N VAL A 28 -9.53 -10.25 -6.33
CA VAL A 28 -8.41 -11.18 -6.19
C VAL A 28 -8.59 -11.97 -4.89
N GLN A 29 -8.69 -13.29 -5.00
CA GLN A 29 -8.83 -14.15 -3.83
C GLN A 29 -7.46 -14.42 -3.20
N LEU A 30 -7.15 -13.66 -2.16
CA LEU A 30 -6.02 -13.91 -1.26
C LEU A 30 -6.51 -14.65 -0.01
N THR A 31 -5.70 -15.58 0.48
CA THR A 31 -6.06 -16.30 1.70
C THR A 31 -5.85 -15.43 2.94
N GLU A 32 -6.59 -15.75 3.99
CA GLU A 32 -6.48 -15.09 5.30
C GLU A 32 -5.04 -15.08 5.84
N ASN A 33 -4.30 -16.19 5.65
CA ASN A 33 -2.92 -16.33 6.07
C ASN A 33 -1.96 -15.45 5.27
N GLU A 34 -2.18 -15.33 3.95
CA GLU A 34 -1.36 -14.47 3.09
C GLU A 34 -1.51 -13.00 3.47
N ILE A 35 -2.75 -12.54 3.64
CA ILE A 35 -3.03 -11.15 4.02
C ILE A 35 -2.43 -10.86 5.41
N ARG A 36 -2.60 -11.78 6.36
CA ARG A 36 -1.96 -11.67 7.68
C ARG A 36 -0.45 -11.62 7.58
N GLY A 37 0.15 -12.45 6.73
CA GLY A 37 1.59 -12.47 6.48
C GLY A 37 2.09 -11.13 5.94
N LEU A 38 1.40 -10.56 4.96
CA LEU A 38 1.71 -9.24 4.40
C LEU A 38 1.71 -8.17 5.50
N CYS A 39 0.70 -8.16 6.37
CA CYS A 39 0.62 -7.16 7.45
C CYS A 39 1.71 -7.30 8.51
N LEU A 40 2.13 -8.53 8.83
CA LEU A 40 3.19 -8.75 9.82
C LEU A 40 4.54 -8.35 9.25
N LYS A 41 4.83 -8.78 8.02
CA LYS A 41 6.10 -8.50 7.35
C LYS A 41 6.27 -7.02 7.01
N SER A 42 5.24 -6.37 6.49
CA SER A 42 5.30 -4.93 6.23
C SER A 42 5.48 -4.13 7.53
N ARG A 43 4.80 -4.53 8.61
CA ARG A 43 4.99 -3.93 9.93
C ARG A 43 6.43 -4.03 10.44
N GLU A 44 7.07 -5.19 10.28
CA GLU A 44 8.49 -5.35 10.63
C GLU A 44 9.37 -4.37 9.86
N ILE A 45 9.13 -4.21 8.55
CA ILE A 45 9.88 -3.28 7.69
C ILE A 45 9.67 -1.84 8.12
N PHE A 46 8.42 -1.41 8.34
CA PHE A 46 8.13 -0.05 8.79
C PHE A 46 8.76 0.30 10.14
N LEU A 47 8.83 -0.66 11.07
CA LEU A 47 9.48 -0.46 12.36
C LEU A 47 11.01 -0.44 12.25
N SER A 48 11.57 -1.13 11.25
CA SER A 48 13.02 -1.11 10.99
C SER A 48 13.48 0.16 10.27
N GLN A 49 12.59 0.83 9.54
CA GLN A 49 12.91 2.05 8.80
C GLN A 49 12.75 3.31 9.66
N PRO A 50 13.56 4.35 9.42
CA PRO A 50 13.48 5.60 10.17
C PRO A 50 12.15 6.33 9.90
N ILE A 51 11.60 6.95 10.95
CA ILE A 51 10.37 7.78 10.90
C ILE A 51 10.52 8.96 9.94
N LEU A 52 11.74 9.41 9.66
CA LEU A 52 12.04 10.45 8.68
C LEU A 52 12.66 9.75 7.47
N LEU A 53 11.91 9.64 6.37
CA LEU A 53 12.43 9.06 5.14
C LEU A 53 13.25 10.11 4.38
N GLU A 54 14.53 9.81 4.18
CA GLU A 54 15.42 10.57 3.31
C GLU A 54 15.47 9.87 1.95
N LEU A 55 14.80 10.44 0.95
CA LEU A 55 14.64 9.85 -0.37
C LEU A 55 15.43 10.62 -1.42
N GLU A 56 16.09 9.88 -2.32
CA GLU A 56 16.84 10.43 -3.44
C GLU A 56 16.06 10.26 -4.75
N ALA A 57 16.25 11.22 -5.67
CA ALA A 57 15.70 11.13 -7.02
C ALA A 57 16.53 10.12 -7.86
N PRO A 58 15.92 9.44 -8.84
CA PRO A 58 14.57 9.62 -9.37
C PRO A 58 13.50 8.82 -8.59
N LEU A 59 12.37 9.46 -8.29
CA LEU A 59 11.19 8.81 -7.70
C LEU A 59 9.89 9.37 -8.27
N LYS A 60 8.85 8.55 -8.28
CA LYS A 60 7.49 8.91 -8.72
C LYS A 60 6.62 9.08 -7.49
N ILE A 61 5.97 10.23 -7.40
CA ILE A 61 5.11 10.56 -6.27
C ILE A 61 3.66 10.32 -6.70
N CYS A 62 2.94 9.52 -5.93
CA CYS A 62 1.54 9.17 -6.15
C CYS A 62 0.68 9.74 -5.02
N GLY A 63 -0.40 10.41 -5.38
CA GLY A 63 -1.41 10.87 -4.42
C GLY A 63 -2.43 9.78 -4.07
N ASP A 64 -3.60 10.22 -3.67
CA ASP A 64 -4.68 9.41 -3.13
C ASP A 64 -5.16 8.34 -4.14
N VAL A 65 -5.36 7.11 -3.65
CA VAL A 65 -5.82 5.98 -4.48
C VAL A 65 -7.28 5.64 -4.21
N HIS A 66 -7.74 5.77 -2.95
CA HIS A 66 -9.12 5.55 -2.55
C HIS A 66 -9.75 4.24 -3.10
N GLY A 67 -9.03 3.12 -2.99
CA GLY A 67 -9.51 1.80 -3.44
C GLY A 67 -9.80 1.68 -4.95
N GLN A 68 -9.28 2.58 -5.78
CA GLN A 68 -9.35 2.49 -7.25
C GLN A 68 -8.24 1.58 -7.81
N TYR A 69 -8.37 0.28 -7.57
CA TYR A 69 -7.34 -0.70 -7.88
C TYR A 69 -6.90 -0.72 -9.36
N TYR A 70 -7.84 -0.62 -10.30
CA TYR A 70 -7.51 -0.63 -11.73
C TYR A 70 -6.75 0.62 -12.18
N ASP A 71 -7.03 1.77 -11.55
CA ASP A 71 -6.31 3.01 -11.85
C ASP A 71 -4.88 2.95 -11.28
N LEU A 72 -4.70 2.31 -10.11
CA LEU A 72 -3.36 2.00 -9.59
C LEU A 72 -2.56 1.08 -10.55
N LEU A 73 -3.18 0.05 -11.11
CA LEU A 73 -2.52 -0.82 -12.09
C LEU A 73 -2.11 -0.08 -13.35
N ARG A 74 -2.95 0.84 -13.83
CA ARG A 74 -2.62 1.72 -14.97
C ARG A 74 -1.49 2.68 -14.62
N LEU A 75 -1.48 3.23 -13.40
CA LEU A 75 -0.41 4.09 -12.94
C LEU A 75 0.95 3.37 -13.01
N PHE A 76 1.01 2.11 -12.58
CA PHE A 76 2.24 1.32 -12.72
C PHE A 76 2.60 0.99 -14.17
N GLU A 77 1.61 0.84 -15.06
CA GLU A 77 1.87 0.61 -16.49
C GLU A 77 2.50 1.84 -17.17
N TYR A 78 1.99 3.05 -16.90
CA TYR A 78 2.58 4.28 -17.42
C TYR A 78 3.86 4.68 -16.67
N GLY A 79 3.90 4.39 -15.38
CA GLY A 79 4.99 4.74 -14.49
C GLY A 79 6.18 3.77 -14.55
N GLY A 80 6.00 2.56 -15.05
CA GLY A 80 6.94 1.46 -14.92
C GLY A 80 6.73 0.69 -13.61
N PHE A 81 6.80 -0.64 -13.65
CA PHE A 81 6.56 -1.45 -12.46
C PHE A 81 7.78 -1.41 -11.53
N PRO A 82 7.61 -1.47 -10.19
CA PRO A 82 8.74 -1.68 -9.28
C PRO A 82 9.50 -2.97 -9.65
N PRO A 83 10.84 -2.94 -9.75
CA PRO A 83 11.78 -1.93 -9.26
C PRO A 83 12.27 -0.93 -10.33
N GLU A 84 11.72 -0.92 -11.54
CA GLU A 84 12.17 -0.04 -12.64
C GLU A 84 12.01 1.44 -12.29
N SER A 85 11.03 1.77 -11.45
CA SER A 85 10.81 3.11 -10.91
C SER A 85 10.63 3.05 -9.40
N ASN A 86 11.22 4.02 -8.70
CA ASN A 86 10.98 4.22 -7.28
C ASN A 86 9.63 4.91 -7.07
N TYR A 87 8.87 4.50 -6.07
CA TYR A 87 7.54 5.06 -5.79
C TYR A 87 7.44 5.59 -4.36
N LEU A 88 6.78 6.74 -4.24
CA LEU A 88 6.37 7.34 -2.98
C LEU A 88 4.87 7.62 -3.02
N PHE A 89 4.10 6.90 -2.23
CA PHE A 89 2.67 7.19 -2.07
C PHE A 89 2.43 8.08 -0.86
N LEU A 90 1.55 9.06 -1.01
CA LEU A 90 1.30 10.08 0.02
C LEU A 90 0.21 9.71 1.04
N GLY A 91 -0.50 8.59 0.85
CA GLY A 91 -1.56 8.13 1.76
C GLY A 91 -2.91 7.95 1.07
N ASP A 92 -3.97 7.84 1.88
CA ASP A 92 -5.37 7.72 1.44
C ASP A 92 -5.57 6.54 0.46
N TYR A 93 -5.06 5.38 0.88
CA TYR A 93 -5.12 4.13 0.10
C TYR A 93 -6.49 3.49 0.08
N VAL A 94 -7.21 3.63 1.20
CA VAL A 94 -8.49 2.98 1.49
C VAL A 94 -9.62 4.03 1.49
N ASP A 95 -10.85 3.54 1.59
CA ASP A 95 -12.11 4.30 1.53
C ASP A 95 -12.55 4.71 0.11
N ARG A 96 -13.86 4.90 -0.07
CA ARG A 96 -14.59 5.35 -1.29
C ARG A 96 -14.55 4.40 -2.51
N GLY A 97 -13.52 3.58 -2.64
CA GLY A 97 -13.38 2.59 -3.71
C GLY A 97 -14.06 1.25 -3.41
N LYS A 98 -14.17 0.42 -4.46
CA LYS A 98 -14.77 -0.93 -4.39
C LYS A 98 -13.74 -2.05 -4.13
N GLN A 99 -12.45 -1.76 -4.26
CA GLN A 99 -11.36 -2.74 -4.21
C GLN A 99 -10.21 -2.21 -3.34
N SER A 100 -10.55 -1.84 -2.11
CA SER A 100 -9.59 -1.30 -1.15
C SER A 100 -8.65 -2.40 -0.66
N LEU A 101 -9.17 -3.63 -0.53
CA LEU A 101 -8.39 -4.79 -0.09
C LEU A 101 -7.25 -5.11 -1.07
N GLU A 102 -7.54 -5.21 -2.36
CA GLU A 102 -6.54 -5.50 -3.39
C GLU A 102 -5.51 -4.37 -3.50
N THR A 103 -5.98 -3.12 -3.39
CA THR A 103 -5.14 -1.93 -3.38
C THR A 103 -4.10 -2.03 -2.27
N ILE A 104 -4.53 -2.19 -1.02
CA ILE A 104 -3.57 -2.24 0.09
C ILE A 104 -2.70 -3.50 0.06
N CYS A 105 -3.24 -4.65 -0.34
CA CYS A 105 -2.46 -5.89 -0.42
C CYS A 105 -1.32 -5.77 -1.44
N LEU A 106 -1.58 -5.16 -2.61
CA LEU A 106 -0.55 -4.93 -3.62
C LEU A 106 0.53 -3.97 -3.13
N LEU A 107 0.13 -2.86 -2.50
CA LEU A 107 1.07 -1.87 -1.96
C LEU A 107 1.96 -2.48 -0.87
N LEU A 108 1.38 -3.27 0.05
CA LEU A 108 2.14 -3.96 1.09
C LEU A 108 3.07 -5.03 0.49
N ALA A 109 2.62 -5.77 -0.53
CA ALA A 109 3.45 -6.77 -1.19
C ALA A 109 4.66 -6.12 -1.88
N TYR A 110 4.48 -4.98 -2.55
CA TYR A 110 5.60 -4.21 -3.12
C TYR A 110 6.51 -3.64 -2.04
N LYS A 111 5.97 -3.16 -0.92
CA LYS A 111 6.80 -2.69 0.20
C LYS A 111 7.68 -3.80 0.77
N ILE A 112 7.18 -5.04 0.82
CA ILE A 112 7.95 -6.19 1.30
C ILE A 112 9.00 -6.61 0.28
N LYS A 113 8.65 -6.60 -1.01
CA LYS A 113 9.56 -7.02 -2.08
C LYS A 113 10.67 -5.99 -2.35
N TYR A 114 10.35 -4.71 -2.25
CA TYR A 114 11.24 -3.59 -2.58
C TYR A 114 11.23 -2.52 -1.47
N PRO A 115 11.72 -2.84 -0.26
CA PRO A 115 11.63 -1.94 0.89
C PRO A 115 12.39 -0.62 0.70
N GLU A 116 13.44 -0.61 -0.13
CA GLU A 116 14.32 0.53 -0.41
C GLU A 116 13.93 1.31 -1.69
N ASN A 117 12.97 0.82 -2.47
CA ASN A 117 12.52 1.47 -3.71
C ASN A 117 11.03 1.85 -3.67
N PHE A 118 10.29 1.32 -2.70
CA PHE A 118 8.85 1.53 -2.57
C PHE A 118 8.51 2.08 -1.18
N PHE A 119 7.94 3.28 -1.15
CA PHE A 119 7.67 4.03 0.06
C PHE A 119 6.19 4.38 0.17
N LEU A 120 5.64 4.19 1.37
CA LEU A 120 4.25 4.42 1.71
C LEU A 120 4.20 5.39 2.89
N LEU A 121 3.66 6.59 2.67
CA LEU A 121 3.39 7.54 3.74
C LEU A 121 1.98 7.33 4.30
N ARG A 122 1.74 7.90 5.48
CA ARG A 122 0.42 7.95 6.08
C ARG A 122 -0.32 9.20 5.63
N GLY A 123 -1.52 9.01 5.08
CA GLY A 123 -2.49 10.05 4.79
C GLY A 123 -3.37 10.36 6.00
N ASN A 124 -4.38 11.19 5.75
CA ASN A 124 -5.25 11.70 6.81
C ASN A 124 -6.40 10.72 7.12
N HIS A 125 -6.73 9.83 6.17
CA HIS A 125 -7.74 8.78 6.34
C HIS A 125 -7.27 7.61 7.20
N GLU A 126 -5.97 7.37 7.36
CA GLU A 126 -5.47 6.30 8.24
C GLU A 126 -5.47 6.69 9.72
N CYS A 127 -6.46 7.42 10.24
CA CYS A 127 -6.63 7.74 11.66
C CYS A 127 -7.84 6.99 12.26
N ALA A 128 -7.72 6.52 13.52
CA ALA A 128 -8.61 5.52 14.15
C ALA A 128 -10.08 5.94 14.26
N SER A 129 -10.36 7.23 14.06
CA SER A 129 -11.70 7.82 14.09
C SER A 129 -12.48 7.65 12.78
N ILE A 130 -11.81 7.44 11.64
CA ILE A 130 -12.46 7.42 10.30
C ILE A 130 -12.69 5.98 9.78
N ASN A 131 -11.75 5.06 9.99
CA ASN A 131 -11.90 3.67 9.49
C ASN A 131 -12.99 2.83 10.20
N ARG A 132 -13.57 3.33 11.30
CA ARG A 132 -14.70 2.66 11.97
C ARG A 132 -16.05 2.89 11.26
N ILE A 133 -16.09 3.81 10.29
CA ILE A 133 -17.34 4.30 9.67
C ILE A 133 -17.38 4.11 8.14
N TYR A 134 -16.25 3.90 7.44
CA TYR A 134 -16.18 4.06 5.96
C TYR A 134 -15.89 2.81 5.10
N GLY A 135 -16.36 1.63 5.50
CA GLY A 135 -16.60 0.52 4.56
C GLY A 135 -15.50 -0.54 4.40
N PHE A 136 -14.24 -0.29 4.77
CA PHE A 136 -13.18 -1.31 4.72
C PHE A 136 -13.44 -2.49 5.69
N TYR A 137 -14.05 -2.23 6.85
CA TYR A 137 -14.48 -3.28 7.78
C TYR A 137 -15.55 -4.18 7.16
N ASP A 138 -16.51 -3.58 6.44
CA ASP A 138 -17.58 -4.31 5.77
C ASP A 138 -17.04 -5.09 4.57
N GLU A 139 -16.11 -4.53 3.80
CA GLU A 139 -15.40 -5.20 2.71
C GLU A 139 -14.62 -6.43 3.22
N CYS A 140 -13.92 -6.30 4.35
CA CYS A 140 -13.24 -7.44 4.96
C CYS A 140 -14.22 -8.50 5.47
N LYS A 141 -15.35 -8.09 6.05
CA LYS A 141 -16.40 -8.99 6.52
C LYS A 141 -17.08 -9.73 5.37
N LEU A 142 -17.34 -9.05 4.25
CA LEU A 142 -17.88 -9.63 3.02
C LEU A 142 -16.91 -10.63 2.38
N ASN A 143 -15.61 -10.38 2.48
CA ASN A 143 -14.56 -11.31 2.04
C ASN A 143 -14.21 -12.40 3.08
N HIS A 144 -15.08 -12.64 4.06
CA HIS A 144 -14.96 -13.68 5.10
C HIS A 144 -13.69 -13.58 5.96
N LEU A 145 -13.07 -12.40 6.07
CA LEU A 145 -11.93 -12.21 6.94
C LEU A 145 -12.37 -12.17 8.40
N LYS A 146 -11.64 -12.89 9.26
CA LYS A 146 -11.91 -12.86 10.70
C LYS A 146 -11.73 -11.43 11.23
N PRO A 147 -12.59 -10.96 12.15
CA PRO A 147 -12.48 -9.63 12.75
C PRO A 147 -11.11 -9.35 13.39
N SER A 148 -10.43 -10.40 13.87
CA SER A 148 -9.08 -10.33 14.43
C SER A 148 -8.02 -9.90 13.41
N ILE A 149 -8.19 -10.27 12.14
CA ILE A 149 -7.27 -9.93 11.05
C ILE A 149 -7.63 -8.61 10.42
N THR A 150 -8.92 -8.32 10.23
CA THR A 150 -9.39 -6.98 9.84
C THR A 150 -8.88 -5.94 10.81
N ARG A 151 -8.97 -6.20 12.13
CA ARG A 151 -8.42 -5.32 13.16
C ARG A 151 -6.91 -5.21 13.05
N ARG A 152 -6.19 -6.28 12.71
CA ARG A 152 -4.73 -6.27 12.59
C ARG A 152 -4.24 -5.57 11.31
N LEU A 153 -4.93 -5.73 10.18
CA LEU A 153 -4.77 -4.93 8.95
C LEU A 153 -4.98 -3.45 9.23
N LEU A 154 -6.12 -3.12 9.86
CA LEU A 154 -6.44 -1.77 10.29
C LEU A 154 -5.31 -1.25 11.18
N LEU A 155 -4.87 -2.01 12.18
CA LEU A 155 -3.79 -1.60 13.09
C LEU A 155 -2.46 -1.43 12.35
N THR A 156 -2.12 -2.28 11.39
CA THR A 156 -0.90 -2.13 10.58
C THR A 156 -0.95 -0.84 9.76
N LEU A 157 -2.09 -0.53 9.15
CA LEU A 157 -2.35 0.75 8.48
C LEU A 157 -2.33 1.94 9.45
N LEU A 158 -2.98 1.82 10.61
CA LEU A 158 -3.23 2.88 11.60
C LEU A 158 -2.04 3.22 12.49
N PHE A 159 -1.17 2.25 12.79
CA PHE A 159 -0.10 2.39 13.79
C PHE A 159 1.31 2.27 13.21
N THR A 160 1.49 1.64 12.04
CA THR A 160 2.83 1.44 11.48
C THR A 160 3.17 2.32 10.29
N LEU A 161 2.20 2.92 9.62
CA LEU A 161 2.50 4.00 8.68
C LEU A 161 2.93 5.19 9.53
N GLN A 162 4.24 5.45 9.53
CA GLN A 162 4.86 6.50 10.31
C GLN A 162 4.23 7.85 9.93
N LYS A 163 4.04 8.75 10.90
CA LYS A 163 3.91 10.19 10.61
C LYS A 163 5.28 10.63 10.12
N THR A 164 5.55 10.36 8.86
CA THR A 164 6.79 10.71 8.18
C THR A 164 6.73 12.19 7.86
N GLU A 165 7.41 13.02 8.66
CA GLU A 165 7.86 14.30 8.11
C GLU A 165 8.82 13.98 6.96
N LEU A 166 8.68 14.64 5.83
CA LEU A 166 9.51 14.39 4.65
C LEU A 166 10.53 15.52 4.57
N LYS A 167 11.81 15.24 4.80
CA LYS A 167 12.87 16.26 4.69
C LYS A 167 13.28 16.43 3.22
N MET A 168 12.39 17.04 2.44
CA MET A 168 12.59 17.32 1.01
C MET A 168 13.51 18.52 0.79
N SER A 169 14.76 18.46 1.25
CA SER A 169 15.67 19.61 1.19
C SER A 169 16.07 20.04 -0.22
N LYS A 170 15.85 19.20 -1.25
CA LYS A 170 16.18 19.52 -2.65
C LYS A 170 15.05 19.29 -3.67
N LEU A 171 14.04 18.48 -3.35
CA LEU A 171 12.95 18.17 -4.30
C LEU A 171 11.83 19.22 -4.30
N PHE A 172 11.57 19.88 -3.16
CA PHE A 172 10.51 20.88 -3.03
C PHE A 172 10.79 22.11 -3.92
N LEU A 173 12.06 22.54 -4.03
CA LEU A 173 12.44 23.63 -4.93
C LEU A 173 12.27 23.27 -6.42
N LYS A 174 12.48 22.00 -6.79
CA LYS A 174 12.37 21.55 -8.18
C LYS A 174 10.92 21.33 -8.61
N LEU A 175 10.07 20.83 -7.72
CA LEU A 175 8.63 20.67 -7.99
C LEU A 175 7.89 22.01 -8.04
N LEU A 176 8.24 22.98 -7.17
CA LEU A 176 7.66 24.33 -7.24
C LEU A 176 8.09 25.07 -8.51
N TYR A 177 9.29 24.79 -9.04
CA TYR A 177 9.78 25.40 -10.28
C TYR A 177 9.11 24.83 -11.54
N LEU A 178 8.68 23.56 -11.50
CA LEU A 178 7.97 22.90 -12.61
C LEU A 178 6.46 23.16 -12.62
N SER A 179 5.88 23.66 -11.52
CA SER A 179 4.47 24.07 -11.45
C SER A 179 4.25 25.57 -11.76
N LEU A 180 5.33 26.33 -12.02
CA LEU A 180 5.32 27.79 -12.25
C LEU A 180 5.82 28.19 -13.65
N ILE A 181 5.95 27.23 -14.57
CA ILE A 181 6.16 27.43 -16.01
C ILE A 181 5.04 26.71 -16.75
#